data_AF-A0A956WNQ2-F1
#
_entry.id   AF-A0A956WNQ2-F1
#
_cell.length_a   1.000
_cell.length_b   1.000
_cell.length_c   1.000
_cell.angle_alpha   90.00
_cell.angle_beta   90.00
_cell.angle_gamma   90.00
#
_symmetry.space_group_name_H-M   'P 1'
#
loop_
_entity.id
_entity.type
_entity.pdbx_description
1 polymer ?
#
loop_
_entity_poly.entity_id
_entity_poly.type
_entity_poly.pdbx_seq_one_letter_code
_entity_poly.pdbx_strand_id
1 'polypeptide(L)'
;MPDLKTTLLMCAVVLWAIVQYGLMFWALRDLRQRRSVRGGNKVLWAFFILCLPVAGALIYAAAAPTTPLSAPLRLMAPRLRLQVRDDRAA
;
A
#
# COMPACT_ATOMS: atom_id res chain seq x y z
N MET A 1 2.57 -16.85 -14.35
CA MET A 1 2.03 -15.62 -14.96
C MET A 1 1.21 -14.92 -13.88
N PRO A 2 1.59 -13.73 -13.40
CA PRO A 2 0.74 -12.98 -12.47
C PRO A 2 -0.62 -12.70 -13.13
N ASP A 3 -1.68 -12.70 -12.33
CA ASP A 3 -3.04 -12.42 -12.81
C ASP A 3 -3.10 -11.00 -13.42
N LEU A 4 -3.99 -10.79 -14.40
CA LEU A 4 -4.15 -9.47 -15.03
C LEU A 4 -4.49 -8.40 -13.99
N LYS A 5 -5.30 -8.75 -12.99
CA LYS A 5 -5.68 -7.87 -11.88
C LYS A 5 -4.46 -7.48 -11.04
N THR A 6 -3.61 -8.45 -10.71
CA THR A 6 -2.38 -8.23 -9.94
C THR A 6 -1.41 -7.33 -10.70
N THR A 7 -1.27 -7.56 -12.02
CA THR A 7 -0.41 -6.76 -12.89
C THR A 7 -0.89 -5.31 -12.97
N LEU A 8 -2.21 -5.11 -13.13
CA LEU A 8 -2.79 -3.77 -13.19
C LEU A 8 -2.66 -3.01 -11.87
N LEU A 9 -2.83 -3.70 -10.73
CA LEU A 9 -2.58 -3.12 -9.40
C LEU A 9 -1.11 -2.74 -9.20
N MET A 10 -0.17 -3.60 -9.60
CA MET A 10 1.26 -3.28 -9.53
C MET A 10 1.59 -2.04 -10.36
N CYS A 11 1.10 -1.95 -11.59
CA CYS A 11 1.28 -0.77 -12.43
C CYS A 11 0.69 0.49 -11.79
N ALA A 12 -0.51 0.42 -11.22
CA ALA A 12 -1.14 1.55 -10.56
C ALA A 12 -0.33 2.04 -9.35
N VAL A 13 0.17 1.11 -8.51
CA VAL A 13 1.01 1.43 -7.35
C VAL A 13 2.33 2.07 -7.78
N VAL A 14 2.99 1.52 -8.81
CA VAL A 14 4.25 2.07 -9.33
C VAL A 14 4.03 3.47 -9.91
N LEU A 15 2.97 3.66 -10.71
CA LEU A 15 2.64 4.97 -11.27
C LEU A 15 2.36 5.99 -10.16
N TRP A 16 1.58 5.60 -9.15
CA TRP A 16 1.30 6.44 -7.99
C TRP A 16 2.57 6.83 -7.22
N ALA A 17 3.47 5.86 -7.01
CA ALA A 17 4.76 6.11 -6.37
C ALA A 17 5.61 7.10 -7.18
N ILE A 18 5.72 6.92 -8.50
CA ILE A 18 6.46 7.82 -9.38
C ILE A 18 5.94 9.26 -9.26
N VAL A 19 4.62 9.44 -9.27
CA VAL A 19 3.99 10.76 -9.12
C VAL A 19 4.34 11.36 -7.76
N GLN A 20 4.12 10.62 -6.66
CA GLN A 20 4.43 11.11 -5.31
C GLN A 20 5.90 11.51 -5.13
N TYR A 21 6.83 10.60 -5.43
CA TYR A 21 8.27 10.86 -5.26
C TYR A 21 8.79 11.90 -6.24
N GLY A 22 8.24 11.94 -7.46
CA GLY A 22 8.58 12.95 -8.48
C GLY A 22 8.16 14.35 -8.04
N LEU A 23 6.91 14.53 -7.59
CA LEU A 23 6.43 15.80 -7.04
C LEU A 23 7.20 16.22 -5.79
N MET A 24 7.53 15.27 -4.92
CA MET A 24 8.33 15.54 -3.72
C MET A 24 9.73 16.06 -4.09
N PHE A 25 10.42 15.38 -5.01
CA PHE A 25 11.72 15.83 -5.51
C PHE A 25 11.65 17.19 -6.18
N TRP A 26 10.62 17.42 -7.00
CA TRP A 26 10.42 18.69 -7.69
C TRP A 26 10.12 19.83 -6.72
N ALA A 27 9.30 19.59 -5.70
CA ALA A 27 9.01 20.57 -4.66
C ALA A 27 10.25 20.90 -3.81
N LEU A 28 11.08 19.91 -3.46
CA LEU A 28 12.37 20.14 -2.80
C LEU A 28 13.32 20.97 -3.69
N ARG A 29 13.35 20.68 -4.99
CA ARG A 29 14.15 21.44 -5.96
C ARG A 29 13.68 22.89 -6.08
N ASP A 30 12.37 23.12 -6.19
CA ASP A 30 11.76 24.46 -6.23
C ASP A 30 12.06 25.25 -4.95
N LEU A 31 11.94 24.62 -3.78
CA LEU A 31 12.31 25.20 -2.48
C LEU A 31 13.79 25.60 -2.41
N ARG A 32 14.67 24.77 -2.96
CA ARG A 32 16.12 25.02 -3.00
C ARG A 32 16.46 26.16 -3.97
N GLN A 33 15.76 26.27 -5.10
CA GLN A 33 15.99 27.31 -6.10
C GLN A 33 15.46 28.68 -5.68
N ARG A 34 14.40 28.76 -4.86
CA ARG A 34 13.88 30.05 -4.38
C ARG A 34 14.73 30.62 -3.24
N ARG A 35 15.27 31.84 -3.42
CA ARG A 35 16.09 32.56 -2.41
C ARG A 35 15.33 32.83 -1.11
N SER A 36 14.03 33.10 -1.20
CA SER A 36 13.10 33.28 -0.06
C SER A 36 11.73 32.69 -0.41
N VAL A 37 11.13 31.93 0.50
CA VAL A 37 9.75 31.40 0.41
C VAL A 37 8.88 32.20 1.38
N ARG A 38 7.69 32.62 0.95
CA ARG A 38 6.70 33.35 1.77
C ARG A 38 6.47 32.56 3.08
N GLY A 39 6.97 33.07 4.20
CA GLY A 39 6.90 32.42 5.52
C GLY A 39 8.25 32.09 6.19
N GLY A 40 9.40 32.35 5.55
CA GLY A 40 10.73 32.31 6.16
C GLY A 40 11.31 30.91 6.49
N ASN A 41 10.47 29.90 6.70
CA ASN A 41 10.90 28.60 7.19
C ASN A 41 10.88 27.52 6.09
N LYS A 42 11.94 27.48 5.26
CA LYS A 42 12.15 26.45 4.21
C LYS A 42 12.06 25.02 4.73
N VAL A 43 12.55 24.81 5.94
CA VAL A 43 12.57 23.50 6.61
C VAL A 43 11.16 23.01 6.93
N LEU A 44 10.25 23.90 7.34
CA LEU A 44 8.86 23.55 7.65
C LEU A 44 8.11 23.07 6.41
N TRP A 45 8.32 23.72 5.27
CA TRP A 45 7.72 23.31 3.99
C TRP A 45 8.26 21.96 3.50
N ALA A 46 9.57 21.75 3.59
CA ALA A 46 10.17 20.46 3.26
C ALA A 46 9.62 19.36 4.18
N PHE A 47 9.49 19.64 5.48
CA PHE A 47 8.91 18.71 6.45
C PHE A 47 7.45 18.41 6.13
N PHE A 48 6.65 19.40 5.75
CA PHE A 48 5.25 19.19 5.38
C PHE A 48 5.12 18.30 4.14
N ILE A 49 5.94 18.53 3.11
CA ILE A 49 5.97 17.72 1.89
C ILE A 49 6.37 16.26 2.20
N LEU A 50 7.33 16.06 3.09
CA LEU A 50 7.82 14.73 3.49
C LEU A 50 6.85 14.01 4.43
N CYS A 51 6.27 14.72 5.39
CA CYS A 51 5.42 14.13 6.41
C CYS A 51 3.99 13.89 5.96
N LEU A 52 3.45 14.65 5.02
CA LEU A 52 2.07 14.48 4.55
C LEU A 52 1.77 13.06 4.03
N PRO A 53 2.59 12.44 3.15
CA PRO A 53 2.35 11.06 2.71
C PRO A 53 2.55 10.02 3.81
N VAL A 54 3.49 10.24 4.74
CA VAL A 54 3.71 9.35 5.90
C VAL A 54 2.55 9.43 6.88
N ALA A 55 2.05 10.64 7.16
CA ALA A 55 0.91 10.87 8.02
C ALA A 55 -0.36 10.25 7.43
N GLY A 56 -0.58 10.35 6.12
CA GLY A 56 -1.70 9.69 5.44
C GLY A 56 -1.65 8.16 5.58
N ALA A 57 -0.48 7.55 5.37
CA ALA A 57 -0.29 6.12 5.57
C ALA A 57 -0.47 5.70 7.04
N LEU A 58 0.03 6.52 7.98
CA LEU A 58 -0.10 6.26 9.41
C LEU A 58 -1.55 6.37 9.89
N ILE A 59 -2.29 7.38 9.42
CA ILE A 59 -3.72 7.54 9.69
C ILE A 59 -4.49 6.35 9.09
N TYR A 60 -4.17 5.95 7.86
CA TYR A 60 -4.78 4.76 7.26
C TYR A 60 -4.51 3.51 8.09
N ALA A 61 -3.28 3.29 8.55
CA ALA A 61 -2.93 2.14 9.38
C ALA A 61 -3.59 2.19 10.77
N ALA A 62 -3.72 3.37 11.37
CA ALA A 62 -4.39 3.55 12.66
C ALA A 62 -5.92 3.41 12.55
N ALA A 63 -6.50 3.84 11.43
CA ALA A 63 -7.94 3.69 11.13
C ALA A 63 -8.29 2.33 10.53
N ALA A 64 -7.29 1.59 10.02
CA ALA A 64 -7.49 0.25 9.51
C ALA A 64 -7.98 -0.64 10.66
N PRO A 65 -9.13 -1.31 10.51
CA PRO A 65 -9.58 -2.29 11.49
C PRO A 65 -8.46 -3.31 11.70
N THR A 66 -8.07 -3.53 12.95
CA THR A 66 -7.08 -4.54 13.37
C THR A 66 -7.57 -5.97 13.14
N THR A 67 -8.51 -6.19 12.23
CA THR A 67 -8.99 -7.51 11.85
C THR A 67 -7.82 -8.27 11.24
N PRO A 68 -7.22 -9.24 11.94
CA PRO A 68 -6.25 -10.10 11.30
C PRO A 68 -6.99 -10.71 10.12
N LEU A 69 -6.40 -10.63 8.92
CA LEU A 69 -6.78 -11.48 7.80
C LEU A 69 -6.42 -12.90 8.20
N SER A 70 -7.22 -13.50 9.09
CA SER A 70 -7.37 -14.93 9.21
C SER A 70 -8.02 -15.37 7.92
N ALA A 71 -7.25 -15.42 6.84
CA ALA A 71 -7.60 -16.18 5.66
C ALA A 71 -7.80 -17.62 6.18
N PRO A 72 -9.04 -18.16 6.19
CA PRO A 72 -9.18 -19.56 6.49
C PRO A 72 -8.45 -20.29 5.37
N LEU A 73 -7.40 -21.03 5.74
CA LEU A 73 -6.75 -22.01 4.89
C LEU A 73 -7.83 -22.99 4.40
N ARG A 74 -8.46 -22.69 3.26
CA ARG A 74 -9.43 -23.58 2.60
C ARG A 74 -8.66 -24.73 1.95
N LEU A 75 -8.06 -25.58 2.78
CA LEU A 75 -7.38 -26.81 2.38
C LEU A 75 -8.17 -28.07 2.77
N MET A 76 -9.41 -27.95 3.26
CA MET A 76 -10.16 -29.09 3.78
C MET A 76 -11.58 -29.21 3.21
N ALA A 77 -11.69 -29.57 1.92
CA ALA A 77 -12.99 -29.87 1.30
C ALA A 77 -13.04 -31.02 0.27
N PRO A 78 -11.95 -31.70 -0.14
CA PRO A 78 -12.08 -32.94 -0.92
C PRO A 78 -11.93 -34.22 -0.10
N ARG A 79 -11.17 -34.20 1.02
CA ARG A 79 -10.79 -35.42 1.77
C ARG A 79 -11.97 -36.13 2.45
N LEU A 80 -12.94 -35.38 2.98
CA LEU A 80 -14.08 -35.97 3.68
C LEU A 80 -14.99 -36.77 2.74
N ARG A 81 -15.15 -36.35 1.48
CA ARG A 81 -15.98 -37.06 0.49
C ARG A 81 -15.37 -38.39 0.03
N LEU A 82 -14.04 -38.48 -0.02
CA LEU A 82 -13.36 -39.73 -0.38
C LEU A 82 -13.41 -40.72 0.78
N GLN A 83 -13.19 -40.25 2.01
CA GLN A 83 -13.22 -41.12 3.19
C GLN A 83 -14.61 -41.76 3.41
N VAL A 84 -15.69 -40.99 3.28
CA VAL A 84 -17.07 -41.51 3.39
C VAL A 84 -17.42 -42.51 2.27
N ARG A 85 -16.74 -42.44 1.11
CA ARG A 85 -16.94 -43.41 0.02
C ARG A 85 -16.30 -44.74 0.35
N ASP A 86 -15.08 -44.72 0.89
CA ASP A 86 -14.34 -45.93 1.25
C ASP A 86 -14.99 -46.66 2.44
N ASP A 87 -15.50 -45.91 3.43
CA ASP A 87 -16.20 -46.48 4.60
C ASP A 87 -17.53 -47.17 4.24
N ARG A 88 -18.08 -46.94 3.04
CA ARG A 88 -19.28 -47.63 2.54
C ARG A 88 -18.98 -48.79 1.59
N ALA A 89 -17.72 -48.97 1.24
CA ALA A 89 -17.26 -50.02 0.34
C ALA A 89 -16.55 -51.19 1.07
N ALA A 90 -16.34 -51.05 2.39
CA ALA A 90 -15.88 -52.10 3.30
C ALA A 90 -17.06 -52.70 4.08
#